data_AF-A0A348DFN0-F1
#
_entry.id   AF-A0A348DFN0-F1
#
_cell.length_a   1.000
_cell.length_b   1.000
_cell.length_c   1.000
_cell.angle_alpha   90.00
_cell.angle_beta   90.00
_cell.angle_gamma   90.00
#
_symmetry.space_group_name_H-M   'P 1'
#
loop_
_entity.id
_entity.type
_entity.pdbx_description
1 polymer ?
#
loop_
_entity_poly.entity_id
_entity_poly.type
_entity_poly.pdbx_seq_one_letter_code
_entity_poly.pdbx_strand_id
1 'polypeptide(L)' 'MSSGQGLVSEHGLRIFRFPADKKGFDRVNGHPWSKTGKQVNFKTKNMDGDVIANVHLEVEDFRP' A
#
# COMPACT_ATOMS: atom_id res chain seq x y z
N MET A 1 -6.14 -11.15 10.73
CA MET A 1 -5.66 -12.25 9.86
C MET A 1 -4.48 -11.76 9.03
N SER A 2 -3.41 -12.54 8.86
CA SER A 2 -2.29 -12.17 7.96
C SER A 2 -2.30 -13.10 6.75
N SER A 3 -2.20 -12.54 5.55
CA SER A 3 -2.07 -13.30 4.30
C SER A 3 -0.60 -13.48 3.87
N GLY A 4 0.35 -13.30 4.79
CA GLY A 4 1.79 -13.29 4.50
C GLY A 4 2.31 -12.03 3.78
N GLN A 5 1.41 -11.13 3.36
CA GLN A 5 1.73 -9.89 2.64
C GLN A 5 1.24 -8.63 3.36
N GLY A 6 0.69 -8.78 4.56
CA GLY A 6 0.11 -7.70 5.33
C GLY A 6 -0.75 -8.15 6.50
N LEU A 7 -1.45 -7.17 7.10
CA LEU A 7 -2.43 -7.34 8.15
C LEU A 7 -3.82 -6.97 7.62
N VAL A 8 -4.79 -7.82 7.94
CA VAL A 8 -6.21 -7.62 7.61
C VAL A 8 -6.98 -7.59 8.92
N SER A 9 -7.78 -6.53 9.11
CA SER A 9 -8.71 -6.40 10.24
C SER A 9 -9.67 -7.57 10.29
N GLU A 10 -10.25 -7.85 11.45
CA GLU A 10 -11.20 -8.94 11.67
C GLU A 10 -12.30 -9.01 10.60
N HIS A 11 -12.93 -7.88 10.28
CA HIS A 11 -14.01 -7.81 9.28
C HIS A 11 -13.53 -7.62 7.83
N GLY A 12 -12.23 -7.67 7.56
CA GLY A 12 -11.68 -7.48 6.21
C GLY A 12 -11.75 -6.05 5.63
N LEU A 13 -12.28 -5.10 6.40
CA LEU A 13 -12.52 -3.72 5.95
C LEU A 13 -11.27 -2.84 5.93
N ARG A 14 -10.28 -3.14 6.78
CA ARG A 14 -9.00 -2.42 6.82
C ARG A 14 -7.87 -3.38 6.51
N ILE A 15 -7.03 -3.00 5.55
CA ILE A 15 -5.92 -3.81 5.08
C ILE A 15 -4.67 -2.95 5.08
N PHE A 16 -3.68 -3.35 5.87
CA PHE A 16 -2.32 -2.85 5.77
C PHE A 16 -1.48 -3.85 4.98
N ARG A 17 -0.84 -3.43 3.89
CA ARG A 17 0.15 -4.25 3.18
C ARG A 17 1.55 -3.85 3.63
N PHE A 18 2.37 -4.85 3.93
CA PHE A 18 3.76 -4.67 4.31
C PHE A 18 4.58 -3.99 3.19
N PRO A 19 5.76 -3.43 3.53
CA PRO A 19 6.63 -2.83 2.54
C PRO A 19 6.86 -3.75 1.35
N ALA A 20 6.63 -3.25 0.14
CA ALA A 20 6.81 -3.99 -1.09
C ALA A 20 7.52 -3.12 -2.13
N ASP A 21 8.39 -3.76 -2.92
CA ASP A 21 9.09 -3.09 -4.00
C ASP A 21 8.11 -2.58 -5.06
N LYS A 22 8.37 -1.37 -5.54
CA LYS A 22 7.58 -0.68 -6.56
C LYS A 22 8.48 -0.35 -7.74
N LYS A 23 8.09 -0.87 -8.90
CA LYS A 23 8.77 -0.64 -10.18
C LYS A 23 7.80 0.03 -11.15
N GLY A 24 8.35 0.80 -12.08
CA GLY A 24 7.61 1.47 -13.15
C GLY A 24 7.17 2.89 -12.80
N PHE A 25 6.42 3.49 -13.72
CA PHE A 25 6.07 4.90 -13.73
C PHE A 25 4.56 5.08 -13.89
N ASP A 26 4.05 6.12 -13.23
CA ASP A 26 2.73 6.67 -13.48
C ASP A 26 2.72 7.29 -14.87
N ARG A 27 1.85 6.78 -15.73
CA ARG A 27 1.73 7.23 -17.12
C ARG A 27 1.08 8.61 -17.25
N VAL A 28 0.44 9.11 -16.19
CA VAL A 28 -0.28 10.39 -16.21
C VAL A 28 0.69 11.56 -15.99
N ASN A 29 1.63 11.43 -15.06
CA ASN A 29 2.56 12.51 -14.69
C ASN A 29 4.04 12.16 -14.95
N GLY A 30 4.35 10.93 -15.38
CA GLY A 30 5.70 10.49 -15.70
C GLY A 30 6.59 10.24 -14.48
N HIS A 31 6.07 10.31 -13.26
CA HIS A 31 6.83 10.03 -12.05
C HIS A 31 6.88 8.53 -11.74
N PRO A 32 7.93 8.03 -11.07
CA PRO A 32 7.95 6.65 -10.63
C PRO A 32 6.79 6.40 -9.65
N TRP A 33 6.24 5.18 -9.65
CA TRP A 33 5.17 4.81 -8.70
C TRP A 33 5.60 4.96 -7.24
N SER A 34 6.91 4.93 -6.98
CA SER A 34 7.53 5.18 -5.68
C SER A 34 8.83 5.93 -5.87
N LYS A 35 9.06 6.96 -5.06
CA LYS A 35 10.30 7.74 -5.06
C LYS A 35 11.47 6.98 -4.44
N THR A 36 11.17 6.14 -3.44
CA THR A 36 12.16 5.33 -2.70
C THR A 36 12.33 3.92 -3.29
N GLY A 37 11.47 3.54 -4.24
CA GLY A 37 11.39 2.19 -4.79
C GLY A 37 10.63 1.19 -3.92
N LYS A 38 10.12 1.60 -2.75
CA LYS A 38 9.40 0.74 -1.80
C LYS A 38 8.24 1.50 -1.16
N GLN A 39 7.09 0.84 -1.01
CA GLN A 39 5.91 1.45 -0.38
C GLN A 39 5.17 0.48 0.52
N VAL A 40 4.49 1.03 1.52
CA VAL A 40 3.38 0.37 2.23
C VAL A 40 2.04 0.89 1.72
N ASN A 41 0.98 0.13 1.99
CA ASN A 41 -0.37 0.52 1.59
C ASN A 41 -1.37 0.34 2.73
N PHE A 42 -2.24 1.33 2.91
CA PHE A 42 -3.41 1.25 3.78
C PHE A 42 -4.67 1.34 2.93
N LYS A 43 -5.42 0.25 2.85
CA LYS A 43 -6.65 0.14 2.08
C LYS A 43 -7.84 0.03 3.03
N THR A 44 -8.88 0.81 2.75
CA THR A 44 -10.16 0.76 3.43
C THR A 44 -11.24 0.35 2.45
N LYS A 45 -12.09 -0.57 2.87
CA LYS A 45 -13.27 -1.02 2.13
C LYS A 45 -14.56 -0.63 2.85
N ASN A 46 -15.63 -0.42 2.10
CA ASN A 46 -16.99 -0.42 2.63
C ASN A 46 -17.49 -1.88 2.84
N MET A 47 -18.74 -2.03 3.30
CA MET A 47 -19.35 -3.34 3.54
C MET A 47 -19.58 -4.13 2.25
N ASP A 48 -19.72 -3.45 1.11
CA ASP A 48 -19.88 -4.07 -0.21
C ASP A 48 -18.54 -4.59 -0.79
N GLY A 49 -17.43 -4.25 -0.13
CA GLY A 49 -16.08 -4.66 -0.51
C GLY A 49 -15.33 -3.68 -1.42
N ASP A 50 -15.97 -2.57 -1.78
CA ASP A 50 -15.39 -1.50 -2.60
C ASP A 50 -14.30 -0.76 -1.84
N VAL A 51 -13.23 -0.40 -2.54
CA VAL A 51 -12.13 0.38 -1.97
C VAL A 51 -12.53 1.85 -1.94
N ILE A 52 -12.83 2.35 -0.74
CA ILE A 52 -13.22 3.76 -0.54
C ILE A 52 -12.04 4.65 -0.16
N ALA A 53 -10.92 4.07 0.28
CA ALA A 53 -9.67 4.79 0.48
C ALA A 53 -8.46 3.88 0.29
N ASN A 54 -7.40 4.42 -0.30
CA ASN A 54 -6.14 3.71 -0.49
C ASN A 54 -4.97 4.70 -0.39
N VAL A 55 -4.24 4.63 0.71
CA VAL A 55 -3.07 5.48 0.98
C VAL A 55 -1.82 4.68 0.71
N HIS A 56 -0.88 5.28 -0.03
CA HIS A 56 0.44 4.74 -0.32
C HIS A 56 1.48 5.62 0.38
N LEU A 57 2.33 5.02 1.20
CA LEU A 57 3.42 5.75 1.86
C LEU A 57 4.75 5.17 1.40
N GLU A 58 5.69 6.06 1.09
CA GLU A 58 7.08 5.71 0.80
C GLU A 58 7.72 5.08 2.03
N VAL A 59 8.60 4.09 1.80
CA VAL A 59 9.41 3.51 2.86
C VAL A 59 10.82 4.01 2.67
N GLU A 60 11.25 4.88 3.56
CA GLU A 60 12.62 5.36 3.60
C GLU A 60 13.52 4.32 4.26
N ASP A 61 14.65 4.02 3.63
CA ASP A 61 15.70 3.25 4.28
C ASP A 61 16.37 4.16 5.32
N PHE A 62 15.95 4.03 6.57
CA PHE A 62 16.62 4.70 7.67
C PHE A 62 18.03 4.10 7.82
N ARG A 63 19.04 4.86 7.42
CA ARG A 63 20.44 4.58 7.72
C ARG A 63 20.83 5.46 8.92
N PRO A 64 21.05 4.86 10.11
CA PRO A 64 21.49 5.61 11.30
C PRO A 64 22.87 6.25 11.11
#